data_AF-A0A6G4R141-F1
#
_entry.id   AF-A0A6G4R141-F1
#
_cell.length_a   1.000
_cell.length_b   1.000
_cell.length_c   1.000
_cell.angle_alpha   90.00
_cell.angle_beta   90.00
_cell.angle_gamma   90.00
#
_symmetry.space_group_name_H-M   'P 1'
#
loop_
_entity.id
_entity.type
_entity.pdbx_description
1 polymer ?
#
loop_
_entity_poly.entity_id
_entity_poly.type
_entity_poly.pdbx_seq_one_letter_code
_entity_poly.pdbx_strand_id
1 'polypeptide(L)' 'MNSAQRSGLMTEKDGRIGGRLSAALIEQAKANTGIVSDTELLEFALASLALEDRFAEAFEAVGGTVDPDLKLGF' A
#
# COMPACT_ATOMS: atom_id res chain seq x y z
N MET A 1 -4.02 5.44 9.28
CA MET A 1 -2.86 4.87 10.01
C MET A 1 -2.42 3.64 9.24
N ASN A 2 -1.22 3.69 8.67
CA ASN A 2 -0.73 2.69 7.71
C ASN A 2 -0.38 1.38 8.44
N SER A 3 -0.72 0.22 7.87
CA SER A 3 -0.49 -1.12 8.47
C SER A 3 0.99 -1.38 8.79
N ALA A 4 1.91 -0.68 8.10
CA ALA A 4 3.36 -0.76 8.27
C ALA A 4 3.86 -0.31 9.64
N GLN A 5 3.19 0.70 10.22
CA GLN A 5 3.52 1.16 11.56
C GLN A 5 3.14 0.13 12.62
N ARG A 6 2.11 -0.69 12.37
CA ARG A 6 1.70 -1.76 13.30
C ARG A 6 2.58 -3.00 13.20
N SER A 7 3.21 -3.26 12.06
CA SER A 7 4.10 -4.42 11.88
C SER A 7 5.54 -4.19 12.35
N GLY A 8 5.89 -2.98 12.83
CA GLY A 8 7.25 -2.66 13.26
C GLY A 8 8.24 -2.45 12.11
N LEU A 9 7.77 -2.41 10.86
CA LEU A 9 8.62 -2.24 9.67
C LEU A 9 9.11 -0.80 9.46
N MET A 10 8.64 0.16 10.25
CA MET A 10 9.02 1.58 10.17
C MET A 10 9.83 2.07 11.38
N THR A 11 10.42 1.17 12.16
CA THR A 11 11.02 1.51 13.47
C THR A 11 12.42 2.13 13.35
N GLU A 12 13.26 1.62 12.43
CA GLU A 12 14.61 2.15 12.16
C GLU A 12 14.73 2.59 10.70
N LYS A 13 15.40 3.73 10.46
CA LYS A 13 15.56 4.38 9.14
C LYS A 13 17.02 4.42 8.69
N ASP A 14 17.71 3.30 8.81
CA ASP A 14 19.16 3.17 8.52
C ASP A 14 19.44 2.60 7.11
N GLY A 15 18.47 1.92 6.51
CA GLY A 15 18.55 1.39 5.14
C GLY A 15 18.54 2.48 4.07
N ARG A 16 19.45 2.38 3.10
CA ARG A 16 19.50 3.27 1.92
C ARG A 16 19.26 2.49 0.63
N ILE A 17 18.21 2.86 -0.09
CA ILE A 17 17.91 2.40 -1.45
C ILE A 17 18.05 3.58 -2.41
N GLY A 18 18.73 3.38 -3.53
CA GLY A 18 18.87 4.37 -4.59
C GLY A 18 18.85 3.71 -5.97
N GLY A 19 18.19 4.35 -6.93
CA GLY A 19 18.06 3.84 -8.30
C GLY A 19 17.54 4.91 -9.25
N ARG A 20 17.67 4.67 -10.56
CA ARG A 20 17.07 5.53 -11.58
C ARG A 20 15.63 5.11 -11.79
N LEU A 21 14.73 6.08 -11.72
CA LEU A 21 13.29 5.91 -11.93
C LEU A 21 12.83 6.91 -12.98
N SER A 22 11.79 6.56 -13.72
CA SER A 22 11.16 7.50 -14.65
C SER A 22 10.51 8.65 -13.89
N ALA A 23 10.80 9.90 -14.27
CA ALA A 23 10.19 11.07 -13.66
C ALA A 23 8.65 11.04 -13.77
N ALA A 24 8.12 10.60 -14.91
CA ALA A 24 6.68 10.49 -15.11
C ALA A 24 6.04 9.47 -14.15
N LEU A 25 6.76 8.39 -13.81
CA LEU A 25 6.28 7.41 -12.84
C LEU A 25 6.21 8.00 -11.43
N ILE A 26 7.24 8.76 -11.04
CA ILE A 26 7.29 9.44 -9.73
C ILE A 26 6.12 10.43 -9.63
N GLU A 27 5.94 11.31 -10.63
CA GLU A 27 4.88 12.31 -10.62
C GLU A 27 3.48 11.68 -10.55
N GLN A 28 3.22 10.64 -11.35
CA GLN A 28 1.92 9.95 -11.30
C GLN A 28 1.68 9.29 -9.93
N ALA A 29 2.71 8.67 -9.35
CA ALA A 29 2.60 8.02 -8.05
C ALA A 29 2.35 9.05 -6.93
N LYS A 30 3.00 10.21 -6.97
CA LYS A 30 2.72 11.33 -6.07
C LYS A 30 1.30 11.86 -6.23
N ALA A 31 0.83 12.03 -7.47
CA ALA A 31 -0.53 12.48 -7.74
C ALA A 31 -1.59 11.51 -7.19
N ASN A 32 -1.36 10.19 -7.31
CA ASN A 32 -2.29 9.17 -6.85
C ASN A 32 -2.29 9.00 -5.31
N THR A 33 -1.14 9.19 -4.67
CA THR A 33 -0.98 8.96 -3.21
C THR A 33 -1.09 10.23 -2.37
N GLY A 34 -0.91 11.40 -2.98
CA GLY A 34 -0.76 12.68 -2.28
C GLY A 34 0.59 12.87 -1.57
N ILE A 35 1.51 11.91 -1.68
CA ILE A 35 2.82 11.97 -1.03
C ILE A 35 3.75 12.89 -1.83
N VAL A 36 4.40 13.83 -1.17
CA VAL A 36 5.31 14.81 -1.82
C VAL A 36 6.77 14.38 -1.76
N SER A 37 7.15 13.70 -0.67
CA SER A 37 8.51 13.25 -0.40
C SER A 37 8.83 11.95 -1.14
N ASP A 38 9.91 11.92 -1.91
CA ASP A 38 10.36 10.72 -2.63
C ASP A 38 10.66 9.57 -1.67
N THR A 39 11.26 9.88 -0.52
CA THR A 39 11.55 8.89 0.53
C THR A 39 10.27 8.32 1.12
N GLU A 40 9.27 9.17 1.41
CA GLU A 40 7.99 8.73 1.95
C GLU A 40 7.21 7.90 0.93
N LEU A 41 7.31 8.26 -0.35
CA LEU A 41 6.68 7.52 -1.44
C LEU A 41 7.29 6.12 -1.60
N LEU A 42 8.61 6.02 -1.48
CA LEU A 42 9.33 4.75 -1.47
C LEU A 42 9.01 3.91 -0.24
N GLU A 43 9.00 4.51 0.96
CA GLU A 43 8.60 3.82 2.19
C GLU A 43 7.16 3.29 2.09
N PHE A 44 6.24 4.08 1.53
CA PHE A 44 4.85 3.68 1.29
C PHE A 44 4.75 2.50 0.31
N ALA A 45 5.48 2.55 -0.80
CA ALA A 45 5.47 1.47 -1.80
C ALA A 45 6.04 0.16 -1.23
N LEU A 46 7.17 0.24 -0.52
CA LEU A 46 7.80 -0.92 0.11
C LEU A 46 6.93 -1.49 1.23
N ALA A 47 6.31 -0.63 2.05
CA ALA A 47 5.34 -1.05 3.04
C ALA A 47 4.15 -1.76 2.39
N SER A 48 3.58 -1.19 1.33
CA SER A 48 2.43 -1.79 0.63
C SER A 48 2.77 -3.17 0.12
N LEU A 49 3.95 -3.35 -0.50
CA LEU A 49 4.43 -4.64 -0.99
C LEU A 49 4.74 -5.63 0.15
N ALA A 50 5.36 -5.17 1.23
CA ALA A 50 5.69 -6.01 2.39
C ALA A 50 4.46 -6.43 3.20
N LEU A 51 3.36 -5.69 3.09
CA LEU A 51 2.10 -5.89 3.81
C LEU A 51 0.98 -6.41 2.94
N GLU A 52 1.22 -6.64 1.65
CA GLU A 52 0.34 -7.44 0.79
C GLU A 52 0.39 -8.89 1.28
N ASP A 53 -0.18 -9.09 2.45
CA ASP A 53 -0.49 -10.38 3.02
C ASP A 53 -1.77 -10.81 2.32
N ARG A 54 -1.60 -11.48 1.18
CA ARG A 54 -2.66 -12.22 0.49
C ARG A 54 -3.88 -11.37 0.09
N PHE A 55 -3.76 -10.04 -0.05
CA PHE A 55 -4.90 -9.19 -0.41
C PHE A 55 -5.50 -9.61 -1.75
N ALA A 56 -4.67 -9.90 -2.75
CA ALA A 56 -5.14 -10.43 -4.03
C ALA A 56 -5.90 -11.76 -3.85
N GLU A 57 -5.37 -12.69 -3.04
CA GLU A 57 -6.02 -13.98 -2.79
C GLU A 57 -7.31 -13.86 -1.96
N ALA A 58 -7.35 -12.95 -0.98
CA ALA A 58 -8.53 -12.68 -0.17
C ALA A 58 -9.60 -11.92 -0.96
N PHE A 59 -9.17 -10.98 -1.82
CA PHE A 59 -10.04 -10.26 -2.73
C PHE A 59 -10.60 -11.18 -3.82
N GLU A 60 -9.81 -12.12 -4.35
CA GLU A 60 -10.31 -13.19 -5.22
C GLU A 60 -11.26 -14.15 -4.47
N ALA A 61 -10.92 -14.55 -3.24
CA ALA A 61 -11.76 -15.45 -2.44
C ALA A 61 -13.11 -14.84 -2.05
N VAL A 62 -13.17 -13.52 -1.88
CA VAL A 62 -14.41 -12.77 -1.54
C VAL A 62 -15.07 -12.16 -2.79
N GLY A 63 -14.36 -12.10 -3.90
CA GLY A 63 -14.76 -11.48 -5.16
C GLY A 63 -16.02 -12.13 -5.74
N GLY A 64 -17.14 -11.40 -5.69
CA GLY A 64 -18.41 -11.82 -6.29
C GLY A 64 -19.44 -12.39 -5.31
N THR A 65 -19.12 -12.48 -4.02
CA THR A 65 -20.08 -12.91 -2.99
C THR A 65 -20.24 -11.86 -1.91
N VAL A 66 -21.45 -11.32 -1.81
CA VAL A 66 -21.95 -10.66 -0.60
C VAL A 66 -22.61 -11.74 0.24
N ASP A 67 -22.39 -11.72 1.55
CA ASP A 67 -23.11 -12.63 2.46
C ASP A 67 -24.62 -12.50 2.21
N PRO A 68 -25.31 -13.59 1.81
CA PRO A 68 -26.74 -13.53 1.48
C PRO A 68 -27.61 -13.13 2.69
N ASP A 69 -27.10 -13.25 3.92
CA ASP A 69 -27.78 -12.82 5.14
C ASP A 69 -27.46 -11.35 5.50
N LEU A 70 -26.61 -10.67 4.72
CA LEU A 70 -26.30 -9.26 4.90
C LEU A 70 -27.53 -8.40 4.57
N LYS A 71 -28.21 -7.93 5.62
CA LYS A 71 -29.29 -6.95 5.47
C LYS A 71 -28.72 -5.58 5.12
N LEU A 72 -28.65 -5.29 3.82
CA LEU A 72 -28.49 -3.94 3.31
C LEU A 72 -29.80 -3.20 3.61
N GLY A 73 -29.77 -2.32 4.61
CA GLY A 73 -30.96 -1.61 5.05
C GLY A 73 -31.57 -0.75 3.94
N PHE A 74 -32.89 -0.80 3.82
CA PHE A 74 -33.72 0.22 3.19
C PHE A 74 -34.67 0.76 4.26
#